data_AF-A0A0R2HZD7-F1
#
_entry.id   AF-A0A0R2HZD7-F1
#
_cell.length_a   1.000
_cell.length_b   1.000
_cell.length_c   1.000
_cell.angle_alpha   90.00
_cell.angle_beta   90.00
_cell.angle_gamma   90.00
#
_symmetry.space_group_name_H-M   'P 1'
#
loop_
_entity.id
_entity.type
_entity.pdbx_description
1 polymer ?
#
loop_
_entity_poly.entity_id
_entity_poly.type
_entity_poly.pdbx_seq_one_letter_code
_entity_poly.pdbx_strand_id
1 'polypeptide(L)'
;MNVNTLEKGDRQKRTGEMEPDYVYHSESTLFIYDAKYYASNHPDLYKQLAYTLLLAANSHHLKLTCLSVALLLPVKGGQEPQSAPVFSLDDNYNPQELPIKIYETYLDVHTVMEDYVKNNDHQSPVGRLQSLTK
;
A
#
# COMPACT_ATOMS: atom_id res chain seq x y z
N MET A 1 -18.18 -26.79 15.86
CA MET A 1 -17.05 -25.85 15.87
C MET A 1 -17.57 -24.52 15.38
N ASN A 2 -17.69 -23.53 16.28
CA ASN A 2 -18.21 -22.21 15.96
C ASN A 2 -17.09 -21.36 15.36
N VAL A 3 -17.33 -20.87 14.15
CA VAL A 3 -16.51 -19.85 13.50
C VAL A 3 -17.05 -18.52 14.03
N ASN A 4 -16.34 -17.91 14.98
CA ASN A 4 -16.69 -16.58 15.46
C ASN A 4 -16.45 -15.57 14.34
N THR A 5 -17.54 -15.16 13.70
CA THR A 5 -17.64 -13.96 12.89
C THR A 5 -17.27 -12.77 13.78
N LEU A 6 -16.07 -12.21 13.61
CA LEU A 6 -15.70 -10.95 14.22
C LEU A 6 -16.50 -9.85 13.53
N GLU A 7 -17.51 -9.35 14.24
CA GLU A 7 -18.30 -8.19 13.85
C GLU A 7 -17.37 -7.01 13.54
N LYS A 8 -17.56 -6.40 12.36
CA LYS A 8 -17.00 -5.10 12.00
C LYS A 8 -17.61 -4.05 12.94
N GLY A 9 -17.02 -3.89 14.11
CA GLY A 9 -17.27 -2.72 14.94
C GLY A 9 -16.79 -1.48 14.19
N ASP A 10 -17.63 -0.45 14.15
CA ASP A 10 -17.27 0.89 13.68
C ASP A 10 -15.99 1.35 14.37
N ARG A 11 -14.85 1.29 13.65
CA ARG A 11 -13.60 1.88 14.13
C ARG A 11 -13.80 3.39 14.14
N GLN A 12 -14.18 3.94 15.30
CA GLN A 12 -13.91 5.33 15.62
C GLN A 12 -12.40 5.54 15.45
N LYS A 13 -12.01 6.22 14.37
CA LYS A 13 -10.62 6.50 14.03
C LYS A 13 -10.02 7.32 15.18
N ARG A 14 -9.19 6.69 16.01
CA ARG A 14 -8.50 7.38 17.10
C ARG A 14 -7.60 8.44 16.47
N THR A 15 -7.69 9.67 16.97
CA THR A 15 -6.86 10.78 16.49
C THR A 15 -5.39 10.44 16.73
N GLY A 16 -4.64 10.16 15.66
CA GLY A 16 -3.20 9.87 15.72
C GLY A 16 -2.78 8.47 15.25
N GLU A 17 -3.72 7.58 14.90
CA GLU A 17 -3.36 6.31 14.28
C GLU A 17 -2.84 6.50 12.85
N MET A 18 -1.70 5.87 12.59
CA MET A 18 -0.98 5.97 11.34
C MET A 18 -1.01 4.58 10.69
N GLU A 19 -1.86 4.41 9.68
CA GLU A 19 -2.04 3.15 8.95
C GLU A 19 -1.82 3.35 7.43
N PRO A 20 -1.04 2.48 6.76
CA PRO A 20 -0.92 2.50 5.31
C PRO A 20 -2.21 2.04 4.64
N ASP A 21 -2.51 2.54 3.44
CA ASP A 21 -3.73 2.17 2.72
C ASP A 21 -3.69 0.69 2.27
N TYR A 22 -2.51 0.17 1.93
CA TYR A 22 -2.30 -1.24 1.61
C TYR A 22 -0.89 -1.72 1.96
N VAL A 23 -0.79 -2.97 2.41
CA VAL A 23 0.46 -3.65 2.72
C VAL A 23 0.46 -5.00 2.04
N TYR A 24 1.54 -5.28 1.33
CA TYR A 24 1.77 -6.57 0.68
C TYR A 24 3.12 -7.11 1.11
N HIS A 25 3.15 -8.36 1.55
CA HIS A 25 4.37 -9.02 1.98
C HIS A 25 4.67 -10.19 1.06
N SER A 26 5.86 -10.17 0.45
CA SER A 26 6.34 -11.21 -0.46
C SER A 26 7.73 -11.63 -0.03
N GLU A 27 7.87 -12.89 0.41
CA GLU A 27 9.13 -13.46 0.88
C GLU A 27 9.76 -12.62 2.02
N SER A 28 10.87 -11.94 1.75
CA SER A 28 11.57 -11.05 2.67
C SER A 28 11.43 -9.56 2.30
N THR A 29 10.46 -9.24 1.43
CA THR A 29 10.17 -7.87 1.00
C THR A 29 8.79 -7.44 1.50
N LEU A 30 8.76 -6.30 2.18
CA LEU A 30 7.53 -5.62 2.56
C LEU A 30 7.27 -4.46 1.59
N PHE A 31 6.10 -4.46 0.97
CA PHE A 31 5.62 -3.39 0.11
C PHE A 31 4.51 -2.63 0.84
N ILE A 32 4.64 -1.31 0.85
CA ILE A 32 3.68 -0.41 1.50
C ILE A 32 3.21 0.59 0.45
N TYR A 33 1.90 0.67 0.29
CA TYR A 33 1.27 1.55 -0.67
C TYR A 33 0.31 2.48 0.06
N ASP A 34 0.46 3.77 -0.19
CA ASP A 34 -0.53 4.77 0.14
C ASP A 34 -1.05 5.36 -1.17
N ALA A 35 -2.36 5.46 -1.36
CA ALA A 35 -2.97 5.99 -2.57
C ALA A 35 -3.56 7.38 -2.29
N LYS A 36 -3.33 8.34 -3.20
CA LYS A 36 -3.87 9.70 -3.08
C LYS A 36 -4.40 10.17 -4.42
N TYR A 37 -5.52 10.91 -4.40
CA TYR A 37 -6.20 11.38 -5.61
C TYR A 37 -5.74 12.76 -6.10
N TYR A 38 -4.85 13.42 -5.36
CA TYR A 38 -4.35 14.74 -5.67
C TYR A 38 -2.83 14.71 -5.80
N ALA A 39 -2.29 15.54 -6.69
CA ALA A 39 -0.85 15.71 -6.82
C ALA A 39 -0.25 16.12 -5.46
N SER A 40 0.83 15.45 -5.09
CA SER A 40 1.50 15.56 -3.79
C SER A 40 1.97 16.99 -3.52
N ASN A 41 1.49 17.59 -2.41
CA ASN A 41 2.10 18.81 -1.85
C ASN A 41 3.25 18.47 -0.87
N HIS A 42 3.73 17.21 -0.89
CA HIS A 42 4.69 16.59 0.04
C HIS A 42 4.28 16.26 1.50
N PRO A 43 3.07 16.55 2.05
CA PRO A 43 2.78 16.18 3.44
C PRO A 43 2.70 14.65 3.64
N ASP A 44 2.33 13.91 2.60
CA ASP A 44 2.27 12.44 2.64
C ASP A 44 3.66 11.80 2.66
N LEU A 45 4.71 12.51 2.24
CA LEU A 45 6.09 12.02 2.31
C LEU A 45 6.52 11.79 3.76
N TYR A 46 6.11 12.66 4.69
CA TYR A 46 6.39 12.49 6.13
C TYR A 46 5.72 11.25 6.69
N LYS A 47 4.50 10.95 6.22
CA LYS A 47 3.78 9.73 6.59
C LYS A 47 4.58 8.51 6.12
N GLN A 48 4.98 8.48 4.85
CA GLN A 48 5.75 7.37 4.30
C GLN A 48 7.12 7.19 4.96
N LEU A 49 7.80 8.29 5.27
CA LEU A 49 9.08 8.27 5.97
C LEU A 49 8.95 7.68 7.37
N ALA A 50 7.93 8.05 8.13
CA ALA A 50 7.74 7.53 9.47
C ALA A 50 7.44 6.01 9.47
N TYR A 51 6.64 5.48 8.53
CA TYR A 51 6.51 4.03 8.37
C TYR A 51 7.84 3.36 8.09
N THR A 52 8.59 3.97 7.16
CA THR A 52 9.85 3.42 6.70
C THR A 52 10.84 3.28 7.83
N LEU A 53 11.00 4.33 8.64
CA LEU A 53 11.90 4.33 9.79
C LEU A 53 11.44 3.37 10.89
N LEU A 54 10.15 3.35 11.22
CA LEU A 54 9.61 2.46 12.25
C LEU A 54 9.77 0.98 11.88
N LEU A 55 9.53 0.63 10.61
CA LEU A 55 9.59 -0.75 10.13
C LEU A 55 11.02 -1.20 9.84
N ALA A 56 11.86 -0.31 9.30
CA ALA A 56 13.29 -0.59 9.14
C ALA A 56 13.94 -0.88 10.51
N ALA A 57 13.58 -0.14 11.56
CA ALA A 57 14.05 -0.40 12.92
C ALA A 57 13.63 -1.75 13.48
N ASN A 58 12.58 -2.36 12.93
CA ASN A 58 12.10 -3.68 13.32
C ASN A 58 12.41 -4.76 12.25
N SER A 59 13.20 -4.44 11.23
CA SER A 59 13.46 -5.30 10.07
C SER A 59 14.00 -6.68 10.47
N HIS A 60 14.90 -6.77 11.45
CA HIS A 60 15.42 -8.05 11.94
C HIS A 60 14.36 -8.95 12.56
N HIS A 61 13.45 -8.38 13.36
CA HIS A 61 12.33 -9.12 13.95
C HIS A 61 11.33 -9.58 12.89
N LEU A 62 11.14 -8.75 11.85
CA LEU A 62 10.26 -9.01 10.73
C LEU A 62 10.94 -9.85 9.62
N LYS A 63 12.24 -10.18 9.76
CA LYS A 63 13.07 -10.87 8.76
C LYS A 63 13.03 -10.22 7.37
N LEU A 64 12.96 -8.89 7.34
CA LEU A 64 12.92 -8.12 6.11
C LEU A 64 14.34 -7.87 5.59
N THR A 65 14.53 -8.10 4.29
CA THR A 65 15.75 -7.72 3.57
C THR A 65 15.50 -6.55 2.62
N CYS A 66 14.23 -6.19 2.38
CA CYS A 66 13.84 -5.06 1.55
C CYS A 66 12.53 -4.45 2.04
N LEU A 67 12.44 -3.13 1.97
CA LEU A 67 11.25 -2.35 2.26
C LEU A 67 11.03 -1.39 1.09
N SER A 68 9.89 -1.53 0.43
CA SER A 68 9.50 -0.68 -0.69
C SER A 68 8.26 0.11 -0.31
N VAL A 69 8.38 1.43 -0.26
CA VAL A 69 7.26 2.32 0.07
C VAL A 69 6.96 3.19 -1.14
N ALA A 70 5.71 3.16 -1.59
CA ALA A 70 5.28 3.89 -2.77
C ALA A 70 4.00 4.70 -2.52
N LEU A 71 3.99 5.94 -3.00
CA LEU A 71 2.80 6.78 -3.10
C LEU A 71 2.18 6.56 -4.47
N LEU A 72 0.96 6.01 -4.51
CA LEU A 72 0.22 5.81 -5.74
C LEU A 72 -0.56 7.09 -6.07
N LEU A 73 -0.25 7.69 -7.22
CA LEU A 73 -0.88 8.91 -7.72
C LEU A 73 -1.56 8.62 -9.07
N PRO A 74 -2.78 9.12 -9.32
CA PRO A 74 -3.43 8.95 -10.61
C PRO A 74 -2.75 9.81 -11.67
N VAL A 75 -2.59 9.26 -12.88
CA VAL A 75 -2.33 10.02 -14.11
C VAL A 75 -3.57 10.09 -14.98
N LYS A 76 -3.54 11.01 -15.96
CA LYS A 76 -4.56 11.04 -17.01
C LYS A 76 -4.47 9.75 -17.82
N GLY A 77 -5.63 9.23 -18.21
CA GLY A 77 -5.74 8.00 -18.99
C GLY A 77 -4.86 8.02 -20.24
N GLY A 78 -4.20 6.90 -20.52
CA GLY A 78 -3.29 6.74 -21.66
C GLY A 78 -1.86 7.26 -21.43
N GLN A 79 -1.51 7.62 -20.20
CA GLN A 79 -0.12 7.85 -19.79
C GLN A 79 0.49 6.58 -19.20
N GLU A 80 1.69 6.22 -19.65
CA GLU A 80 2.43 5.09 -19.12
C GLU A 80 2.72 5.29 -17.62
N PRO A 81 2.63 4.23 -16.80
CA PRO A 81 3.03 4.29 -15.41
C PRO A 81 4.47 4.77 -15.25
N GLN A 82 4.71 5.69 -14.33
CA GLN A 82 6.05 6.17 -14.03
C GLN A 82 6.33 6.02 -12.53
N SER A 83 7.48 5.45 -12.20
CA SER A 83 7.97 5.40 -10.82
C SER A 83 9.27 6.17 -10.71
N ALA A 84 9.31 7.14 -9.81
CA ALA A 84 10.50 7.92 -9.53
C ALA A 84 10.78 7.95 -8.02
N PRO A 85 12.05 7.81 -7.60
CA PRO A 85 12.39 8.03 -6.20
C PRO A 85 12.19 9.51 -5.87
N VAL A 86 11.41 9.79 -4.83
CA VAL A 86 11.21 11.15 -4.32
C VAL A 86 11.95 11.41 -3.02
N PHE A 87 12.43 10.34 -2.39
CA PHE A 87 13.30 10.40 -1.23
C PHE A 87 14.23 9.19 -1.20
N SER A 88 15.47 9.44 -0.80
CA SER A 88 16.45 8.42 -0.46
C SER A 88 17.16 8.90 0.81
N LEU A 89 17.25 8.05 1.82
CA LEU A 89 18.10 8.34 2.96
C LEU A 89 19.55 8.02 2.58
N ASP A 90 20.45 8.95 2.88
CA ASP A 90 21.89 8.76 2.67
C ASP A 90 22.41 7.71 3.66
N ASP A 91 23.21 6.76 3.14
CA ASP A 91 23.72 5.61 3.89
C ASP A 91 24.55 6.04 5.11
N ASN A 92 25.18 7.22 5.10
CA ASN A 92 25.91 7.77 6.25
C ASN A 92 25.00 8.08 7.44
N TYR A 93 23.71 8.32 7.18
CA TYR A 93 22.70 8.61 8.19
C TYR A 93 21.78 7.42 8.46
N ASN A 94 21.97 6.31 7.75
CA ASN A 94 21.21 5.08 7.92
C ASN A 94 22.13 3.96 8.46
N PRO A 95 22.31 3.86 9.79
CA PRO A 95 23.09 2.78 10.37
C PRO A 95 22.41 1.40 10.22
N GLN A 96 21.18 1.34 9.70
CA GLN A 96 20.46 0.11 9.44
C GLN A 96 20.78 -0.42 8.05
N GLU A 97 20.98 -1.74 7.94
CA GLU A 97 21.41 -2.42 6.71
C GLU A 97 20.37 -2.38 5.57
N LEU A 98 19.18 -1.82 5.80
CA LEU A 98 18.11 -1.75 4.80
C LEU A 98 18.10 -0.39 4.09
N PRO A 99 18.31 -0.33 2.76
CA PRO A 99 18.22 0.91 2.01
C PRO A 99 16.82 1.53 2.13
N ILE A 100 16.74 2.81 2.52
CA ILE A 100 15.49 3.53 2.67
C ILE A 100 15.25 4.39 1.43
N LYS A 101 14.24 4.00 0.62
CA LYS A 101 13.79 4.74 -0.56
C LYS A 101 12.27 4.84 -0.57
N ILE A 102 11.77 6.02 -0.93
CA ILE A 102 10.34 6.27 -1.11
C ILE A 102 10.13 6.67 -2.56
N TYR A 103 9.15 6.03 -3.18
CA TYR A 103 8.80 6.22 -4.58
C TYR A 103 7.46 6.95 -4.70
N GLU A 104 7.36 7.80 -5.70
CA GLU A 104 6.06 8.15 -6.27
C GLU A 104 5.84 7.28 -7.50
N THR A 105 4.71 6.57 -7.51
CA THR A 105 4.28 5.74 -8.62
C THR A 105 2.99 6.31 -9.18
N TYR A 106 3.09 6.83 -10.39
CA TYR A 106 2.02 7.40 -11.17
C TYR A 106 1.33 6.28 -11.95
N LEU A 107 0.04 6.06 -11.71
CA LEU A 107 -0.75 4.97 -12.28
C LEU A 107 -1.96 5.49 -13.05
N ASP A 108 -2.18 4.94 -14.24
CA ASP A 108 -3.46 5.09 -14.94
C ASP A 108 -4.49 4.17 -14.26
N VAL A 109 -5.24 4.76 -13.32
CA VAL A 109 -6.23 4.03 -12.53
C VAL A 109 -7.31 3.41 -13.42
N HIS A 110 -7.64 4.02 -14.56
CA HIS A 110 -8.61 3.46 -15.48
C HIS A 110 -8.13 2.12 -16.04
N THR A 111 -6.91 2.10 -16.55
CA THR A 111 -6.27 0.90 -17.09
C THR A 111 -6.13 -0.19 -16.01
N VAL A 112 -5.69 0.16 -14.80
CA VAL A 112 -5.58 -0.79 -13.68
C VAL A 112 -6.94 -1.41 -13.32
N MET A 113 -8.00 -0.59 -13.28
CA MET A 113 -9.36 -1.08 -12.98
C MET A 113 -9.91 -1.98 -14.09
N GLU A 114 -9.67 -1.63 -15.35
CA GLU A 114 -10.05 -2.49 -16.47
C GLU A 114 -9.35 -3.85 -16.40
N ASP A 115 -8.05 -3.86 -16.12
CA ASP A 115 -7.27 -5.09 -16.00
C ASP A 115 -7.75 -5.93 -14.82
N TYR A 116 -8.09 -5.30 -13.68
CA TYR A 116 -8.67 -6.01 -12.55
C TYR A 116 -9.99 -6.68 -12.93
N VAL A 117 -10.90 -5.98 -13.63
CA VAL A 117 -12.19 -6.54 -14.06
C VAL A 117 -11.97 -7.69 -15.04
N LYS A 118 -11.15 -7.50 -16.08
CA LYS A 118 -10.89 -8.52 -17.11
C LYS A 118 -10.27 -9.79 -16.51
N ASN A 119 -9.34 -9.64 -15.57
CA ASN A 119 -8.63 -10.77 -14.96
C ASN A 119 -9.40 -11.41 -13.78
N ASN A 120 -10.37 -10.71 -13.18
CA ASN A 120 -11.23 -11.24 -12.12
C ASN A 120 -12.66 -11.60 -12.58
N ASP A 121 -12.99 -11.47 -13.86
CA ASP A 121 -14.27 -11.90 -14.43
C ASP A 121 -14.48 -13.44 -14.44
N HIS A 122 -13.52 -14.22 -13.94
CA HIS A 122 -13.72 -15.63 -13.55
C HIS A 122 -14.19 -15.81 -12.09
N GLN A 123 -14.34 -14.72 -11.33
CA GLN A 123 -14.94 -14.67 -10.01
C GLN A 123 -16.02 -13.58 -9.94
N SER A 124 -17.06 -13.71 -10.77
CA SER A 124 -18.21 -12.79 -10.68
C SER A 124 -18.83 -12.84 -9.27
N PRO A 125 -18.99 -11.70 -8.57
CA PRO A 125 -19.70 -11.63 -7.28
C PRO A 125 -21.21 -11.89 -7.41
N VAL A 126 -21.73 -11.95 -8.64
CA VAL A 126 -23.17 -12.08 -8.93
C VAL A 126 -23.71 -13.46 -8.53
N GLY A 127 -22.84 -14.45 -8.31
CA GLY A 127 -23.23 -15.77 -7.80
C GLY A 127 -23.51 -15.84 -6.28
N ARG A 128 -23.22 -14.79 -5.49
CA ARG A 128 -23.37 -14.83 -4.02
C ARG A 128 -24.63 -14.19 -3.47
N LEU A 129 -25.41 -13.48 -4.29
CA LEU A 129 -26.61 -12.76 -3.84
C LEU A 129 -27.93 -13.53 -4.06
N GLN A 130 -27.91 -14.75 -4.60
CA GLN A 130 -29.12 -15.57 -4.78
C GLN A 130 -29.28 -16.74 -3.79
N SER A 131 -28.35 -16.96 -2.85
CA SER A 131 -28.50 -18.02 -1.82
C SER A 131 -28.91 -17.52 -0.43
N LEU A 132 -29.30 -16.25 -0.28
CA LEU A 132 -29.83 -15.68 0.97
C LEU A 132 -31.31 -15.31 0.93
N THR A 133 -32.04 -15.74 -0.09
CA THR A 133 -33.50 -15.73 -0.10
C THR A 133 -34.03 -17.05 -0.62
N LYS A 134 -34.10 -18.04 0.27
CA LYS A 134 -35.13 -19.07 0.34
C LYS A 134 -35.16 -19.69 1.72
#